data_AF-A0A1M5WGB1-F1
#
_entry.id   AF-A0A1M5WGB1-F1
#
_cell.length_a   1.000
_cell.length_b   1.000
_cell.length_c   1.000
_cell.angle_alpha   90.00
_cell.angle_beta   90.00
_cell.angle_gamma   90.00
#
_symmetry.space_group_name_H-M   'P 1'
#
loop_
_entity.id
_entity.type
_entity.pdbx_description
1 polymer ?
#
loop_
_entity_poly.entity_id
_entity_poly.type
_entity_poly.pdbx_seq_one_letter_code
_entity_poly.pdbx_strand_id
1 'polypeptide(L)'
;MIVEFSVVDTKDFSIEHLFDSPENLDLIANFQATNGAAGLEYYLKNQSVEDEENNCSRTYLIKDILTAELVAYFSLKTGLITVQLKGENFDSVPAIELANFAINKRYKDSHPETQKLGFYTFKKFILPIVQRMSVYIGVNAIYIYALPEERLINHYRTMGFGPCRSLIRG
;
A
#
# COMPACT_ATOMS: atom_id res chain seq x y z
N MET A 1 16.98 -9.09 5.44
CA MET A 1 17.05 -9.65 4.07
C MET A 1 16.85 -8.50 3.11
N ILE A 2 17.92 -8.03 2.46
CA ILE A 2 17.83 -6.98 1.44
C ILE A 2 17.27 -7.67 0.19
N VAL A 3 16.05 -7.33 -0.19
CA VAL A 3 15.45 -7.77 -1.45
C VAL A 3 15.60 -6.60 -2.40
N GLU A 4 16.30 -6.81 -3.51
CA GLU A 4 16.50 -5.77 -4.52
C GLU A 4 15.16 -5.50 -5.22
N PHE A 5 14.47 -4.41 -4.84
CA PHE A 5 13.17 -4.02 -5.41
C PHE A 5 13.27 -3.23 -6.72
N SER A 6 14.50 -2.93 -7.18
CA SER A 6 14.78 -2.18 -8.42
C SER A 6 14.08 -2.74 -9.67
N VAL A 7 13.68 -4.01 -9.63
CA VAL A 7 12.93 -4.68 -10.71
C VAL A 7 11.47 -4.18 -10.82
N VAL A 8 10.97 -3.32 -9.93
CA VAL A 8 9.62 -2.71 -10.01
C VAL A 8 9.68 -1.22 -10.37
N ASP A 9 10.88 -0.65 -10.50
CA ASP A 9 11.02 0.75 -10.90
C ASP A 9 10.35 0.99 -12.26
N THR A 10 9.84 2.20 -12.40
CA THR A 10 9.28 2.69 -13.67
C THR A 10 10.20 3.75 -14.25
N LYS A 11 9.88 4.25 -15.44
CA LYS A 11 10.68 5.29 -16.08
C LYS A 11 10.81 6.55 -15.21
N ASP A 12 9.73 6.92 -14.50
CA ASP A 12 9.62 8.21 -13.84
C ASP A 12 9.71 8.09 -12.30
N PHE A 13 9.48 6.88 -11.77
CA PHE A 13 9.41 6.64 -10.33
C PHE A 13 10.15 5.39 -9.92
N SER A 14 10.89 5.47 -8.81
CA SER A 14 11.55 4.35 -8.15
C SER A 14 10.80 3.92 -6.89
N ILE A 15 11.03 2.68 -6.45
CA ILE A 15 10.54 2.15 -5.18
C ILE A 15 11.70 1.76 -4.27
N GLU A 16 11.54 2.07 -2.99
CA GLU A 16 12.47 1.65 -1.94
C GLU A 16 11.71 1.08 -0.75
N HIS A 17 12.33 0.12 -0.06
CA HIS A 17 11.94 -0.24 1.29
C HIS A 17 12.30 0.91 2.25
N LEU A 18 11.54 1.06 3.33
CA LEU A 18 11.72 2.16 4.29
C LEU A 18 13.17 2.29 4.77
N PHE A 19 13.88 1.17 4.99
CA PHE A 19 15.25 1.14 5.50
C PHE A 19 16.34 1.06 4.42
N ASP A 20 16.00 1.11 3.13
CA ASP A 20 17.01 1.01 2.05
C ASP A 20 17.93 2.25 1.99
N SER A 21 17.48 3.40 2.49
CA SER A 21 18.22 4.66 2.46
C SER A 21 18.00 5.46 3.76
N PRO A 22 19.05 6.03 4.38
CA PRO A 22 18.90 6.87 5.55
C PRO A 22 18.09 8.16 5.26
N GLU A 23 18.15 8.67 4.03
CA GLU A 23 17.40 9.85 3.60
C GLU A 23 15.87 9.63 3.62
N ASN A 24 15.41 8.36 3.66
CA ASN A 24 13.99 8.03 3.73
C ASN A 24 13.32 8.61 4.98
N LEU A 25 14.02 8.67 6.11
CA LEU A 25 13.47 9.22 7.35
C LEU A 25 13.21 10.73 7.21
N ASP A 26 14.10 11.46 6.54
CA ASP A 26 13.92 12.90 6.27
C ASP A 26 12.76 13.16 5.31
N LEU A 27 12.60 12.31 4.29
CA LEU A 27 11.46 12.36 3.37
C LEU A 27 10.13 12.07 4.09
N ILE A 28 10.12 11.07 4.97
CA ILE A 28 8.96 10.70 5.79
C ILE A 28 8.56 11.86 6.71
N ALA A 29 9.52 12.51 7.38
CA ALA A 29 9.24 13.65 8.26
C ALA A 29 8.51 14.78 7.53
N ASN A 30 8.80 14.94 6.24
CA ASN A 30 8.20 15.96 5.35
C ASN A 30 6.91 15.53 4.65
N PHE A 31 6.49 14.26 4.78
CA PHE A 31 5.29 13.74 4.14
C PHE A 31 4.04 14.48 4.64
N GLN A 32 3.11 14.77 3.73
CA GLN A 32 1.82 15.35 4.08
C GLN A 32 0.69 14.54 3.45
N ALA A 33 -0.25 14.05 4.25
CA ALA A 33 -1.43 13.39 3.72
C ALA A 33 -2.46 14.39 3.17
N THR A 34 -3.33 13.93 2.27
CA THR A 34 -4.49 14.70 1.85
C THR A 34 -5.50 14.85 2.99
N ASN A 35 -6.37 15.86 2.92
CA ASN A 35 -7.41 16.11 3.93
C ASN A 35 -8.20 14.83 4.26
N GLY A 36 -8.39 14.55 5.56
CA GLY A 36 -9.07 13.35 6.04
C GLY A 36 -8.19 12.11 6.24
N ALA A 37 -6.91 12.16 5.86
CA ALA A 37 -5.96 11.05 5.98
C ALA A 37 -4.83 11.30 7.00
N ALA A 38 -5.08 12.14 8.03
CA ALA A 38 -4.09 12.46 9.06
C ALA A 38 -3.56 11.22 9.80
N GLY A 39 -4.37 10.17 9.94
CA GLY A 39 -3.94 8.89 10.53
C GLY A 39 -2.86 8.19 9.70
N LEU A 40 -2.90 8.29 8.37
CA LEU A 40 -1.89 7.73 7.47
C LEU A 40 -0.55 8.47 7.63
N GLU A 41 -0.60 9.80 7.67
CA GLU A 41 0.59 10.61 7.96
C GLU A 41 1.17 10.30 9.35
N TYR A 42 0.32 10.22 10.38
CA TYR A 42 0.76 9.89 11.73
C TYR A 42 1.42 8.51 11.79
N TYR A 43 0.80 7.50 11.16
CA TYR A 43 1.36 6.15 11.08
C TYR A 43 2.75 6.17 10.44
N LEU A 44 2.88 6.78 9.25
CA LEU A 44 4.15 6.80 8.53
C LEU A 44 5.25 7.45 9.37
N LYS A 45 4.97 8.57 10.04
CA LYS A 45 5.97 9.32 10.80
C LYS A 45 6.33 8.71 12.15
N ASN A 46 5.37 8.03 12.82
CA ASN A 46 5.53 7.68 14.24
C ASN A 46 5.45 6.17 14.53
N GLN A 47 4.95 5.34 13.62
CA GLN A 47 4.73 3.91 13.86
C GLN A 47 5.43 3.01 12.84
N SER A 48 5.62 3.47 11.60
CA SER A 48 6.12 2.63 10.51
C SER A 48 7.49 1.98 10.78
N VAL A 49 8.38 2.70 11.47
CA VAL A 49 9.72 2.22 11.85
C VAL A 49 9.63 1.06 12.84
N GLU A 50 8.88 1.23 13.93
CA GLU A 50 8.69 0.18 14.94
C GLU A 50 7.99 -1.06 14.33
N ASP A 51 7.01 -0.84 13.47
CA ASP A 51 6.30 -1.91 12.75
C ASP A 51 7.25 -2.71 11.83
N GLU A 52 8.22 -2.06 11.19
CA GLU A 52 9.24 -2.70 10.36
C GLU A 52 10.29 -3.46 11.17
N GLU A 53 10.79 -2.86 12.25
CA GLU A 53 11.75 -3.50 13.15
C GLU A 53 11.18 -4.79 13.76
N ASN A 54 9.88 -4.79 14.07
CA ASN A 54 9.16 -5.94 14.62
C ASN A 54 8.62 -6.91 13.54
N ASN A 55 8.84 -6.64 12.25
CA ASN A 55 8.27 -7.41 11.12
C ASN A 55 6.73 -7.48 11.12
N CYS A 56 6.07 -6.49 11.73
CA CYS A 56 4.62 -6.34 11.75
C CYS A 56 4.08 -5.72 10.44
N SER A 57 4.93 -5.07 9.66
CA SER A 57 4.58 -4.38 8.42
C SER A 57 5.76 -4.29 7.47
N ARG A 58 5.50 -4.26 6.16
CA ARG A 58 6.49 -3.88 5.14
C ARG A 58 6.03 -2.62 4.42
N THR A 59 6.69 -1.51 4.69
CA THR A 59 6.46 -0.16 4.19
C THR A 59 7.43 0.16 3.04
N TYR A 60 6.85 0.62 1.94
CA TYR A 60 7.54 1.01 0.73
C TYR A 60 7.27 2.47 0.42
N LEU A 61 8.31 3.13 -0.08
CA LEU A 61 8.31 4.53 -0.49
C LEU A 61 8.46 4.60 -2.01
N ILE A 62 7.63 5.40 -2.65
CA ILE A 62 7.74 5.71 -4.08
C ILE A 62 8.31 7.10 -4.24
N LYS A 63 9.43 7.21 -4.96
CA LYS A 63 10.13 8.47 -5.18
C LYS A 63 10.09 8.85 -6.66
N ASP A 64 10.05 10.14 -6.91
CA ASP A 64 10.31 10.70 -8.23
C ASP A 64 11.80 10.58 -8.53
N ILE A 65 12.16 9.99 -9.67
CA ILE A 65 13.57 9.75 -10.01
C ILE A 65 14.31 11.07 -10.32
N LEU A 66 13.61 12.06 -10.87
CA LEU A 66 14.22 13.33 -11.28
C LEU A 66 14.36 14.29 -10.11
N THR A 67 13.32 14.38 -9.26
CA THR A 67 13.29 15.35 -8.15
C THR A 67 13.69 14.77 -6.80
N ALA A 68 13.79 13.44 -6.70
CA ALA A 68 14.00 12.70 -5.45
C ALA A 68 12.90 12.92 -4.39
N GLU A 69 11.76 13.51 -4.77
CA GLU A 69 10.66 13.77 -3.86
C GLU A 69 9.87 12.49 -3.55
N LEU A 70 9.37 12.40 -2.32
CA LEU A 70 8.48 11.32 -1.90
C LEU A 70 7.08 11.53 -2.49
N VAL A 71 6.67 10.64 -3.39
CA VAL A 71 5.41 10.70 -4.15
C VAL A 71 4.28 10.02 -3.40
N ALA A 72 4.55 8.82 -2.88
CA ALA A 72 3.57 7.97 -2.22
C ALA A 72 4.26 7.01 -1.25
N TYR A 73 3.47 6.43 -0.35
CA TYR A 73 3.90 5.27 0.40
C TYR A 73 2.77 4.26 0.52
N PHE A 74 3.12 3.01 0.74
CA PHE A 74 2.17 1.98 1.13
C PHE A 74 2.81 0.95 2.05
N SER A 75 1.99 0.26 2.82
CA SER A 75 2.44 -0.83 3.70
C SER A 75 1.66 -2.10 3.42
N LEU A 76 2.37 -3.22 3.34
CA LEU A 76 1.81 -4.56 3.18
C LEU A 76 1.99 -5.37 4.45
N LYS A 77 0.92 -6.08 4.84
CA LYS A 77 0.94 -7.06 5.94
C LYS A 77 0.44 -8.41 5.44
N THR A 78 0.85 -9.48 6.10
CA THR A 78 0.18 -10.77 5.94
C THR A 78 -1.24 -10.65 6.49
N GLY A 79 -2.23 -11.18 5.79
CA GLY A 79 -3.63 -11.10 6.18
C GLY A 79 -4.34 -12.43 6.06
N LEU A 80 -5.47 -12.54 6.77
CA LEU A 80 -6.35 -13.69 6.75
C LEU A 80 -7.79 -13.20 6.64
N ILE A 81 -8.53 -13.69 5.65
CA ILE A 81 -9.96 -13.45 5.54
C ILE A 81 -10.69 -14.70 6.03
N THR A 82 -11.48 -14.58 7.10
CA THR A 82 -12.30 -15.69 7.59
C THR A 82 -13.63 -15.74 6.83
N VAL A 83 -14.00 -16.93 6.38
CA VAL A 83 -15.25 -17.19 5.67
C VAL A 83 -16.07 -18.14 6.52
N GLN A 84 -17.21 -17.65 7.04
CA GLN A 84 -18.12 -18.48 7.81
C GLN A 84 -18.76 -19.54 6.90
N LEU A 85 -18.62 -20.81 7.26
CA LEU A 85 -19.32 -21.92 6.64
C LEU A 85 -20.60 -22.24 7.41
N LYS A 86 -21.37 -23.24 6.97
CA LYS A 86 -22.57 -23.67 7.69
C LYS A 86 -22.22 -24.15 9.11
N GLY A 87 -23.01 -23.72 10.09
CA GLY A 87 -22.81 -24.05 11.50
C GLY A 87 -21.66 -23.25 12.12
N GLU A 88 -20.86 -23.90 12.97
CA GLU A 88 -19.72 -23.29 13.66
C GLU A 88 -18.39 -23.40 12.88
N ASN A 89 -18.41 -23.98 11.68
CA ASN A 89 -17.22 -24.13 10.85
C ASN A 89 -16.87 -22.81 10.16
N PHE A 90 -15.57 -22.53 10.03
CA PHE A 90 -15.04 -21.44 9.21
C PHE A 90 -13.92 -21.95 8.33
N ASP A 91 -13.78 -21.33 7.16
CA ASP A 91 -12.61 -21.46 6.30
C ASP A 91 -11.79 -20.16 6.38
N SER A 92 -10.55 -20.22 5.89
CA SER A 92 -9.65 -19.08 5.88
C SER A 92 -8.99 -18.91 4.52
N VAL A 93 -9.11 -17.71 3.96
CA VAL A 93 -8.49 -17.33 2.70
C VAL A 93 -7.19 -16.58 3.02
N PRO A 94 -6.01 -17.12 2.63
CA PRO A 94 -4.74 -16.43 2.83
C PRO A 94 -4.68 -15.20 1.93
N ALA A 95 -4.30 -14.06 2.52
CA ALA A 95 -4.37 -12.78 1.84
C ALA A 95 -3.18 -11.89 2.17
N ILE A 96 -3.03 -10.82 1.39
CA ILE A 96 -2.18 -9.69 1.70
C ILE A 96 -3.07 -8.51 2.05
N GLU A 97 -2.79 -7.87 3.17
CA GLU A 97 -3.43 -6.61 3.57
C GLU A 97 -2.62 -5.44 3.01
N LEU A 98 -3.29 -4.56 2.26
CA LEU A 98 -2.80 -3.21 1.99
C LEU A 98 -3.21 -2.32 3.17
N ALA A 99 -2.39 -2.32 4.22
CA ALA A 99 -2.74 -1.75 5.52
C ALA A 99 -2.76 -0.21 5.51
N ASN A 100 -1.78 0.39 4.81
CA ASN A 100 -1.66 1.83 4.66
C ASN A 100 -1.37 2.17 3.20
N PHE A 101 -2.02 3.19 2.66
CA PHE A 101 -1.73 3.67 1.31
C PHE A 101 -2.11 5.14 1.16
N ALA A 102 -1.13 6.00 0.88
CA ALA A 102 -1.38 7.43 0.67
C ALA A 102 -0.45 8.04 -0.38
N ILE A 103 -0.94 9.12 -0.98
CA ILE A 103 -0.19 9.98 -1.89
C ILE A 103 0.23 11.23 -1.13
N ASN A 104 1.46 11.67 -1.33
CA ASN A 104 1.98 12.90 -0.72
C ASN A 104 1.28 14.11 -1.33
N LYS A 105 0.56 14.85 -0.50
CA LYS A 105 -0.14 16.07 -0.88
C LYS A 105 0.82 17.12 -1.41
N ARG A 106 2.00 17.29 -0.81
CA ARG A 106 2.98 18.29 -1.25
C ARG A 106 3.43 18.04 -2.68
N TYR A 107 3.77 16.79 -3.00
CA TYR A 107 4.15 16.40 -4.36
C TYR A 107 3.02 16.65 -5.36
N LYS A 108 1.80 16.25 -5.00
CA LYS A 108 0.61 16.47 -5.86
C LYS A 108 0.33 17.95 -6.10
N ASP A 109 0.55 18.81 -5.11
CA ASP A 109 0.33 20.25 -5.22
C ASP A 109 1.43 20.92 -6.07
N SER A 110 2.68 20.44 -6.01
CA SER A 110 3.80 20.95 -6.84
C SER A 110 3.79 20.43 -8.28
N HIS A 111 3.14 19.28 -8.53
CA HIS A 111 3.09 18.60 -9.83
C HIS A 111 1.63 18.35 -10.29
N PRO A 112 0.82 19.39 -10.55
CA PRO A 112 -0.61 19.26 -10.84
C PRO A 112 -0.93 18.46 -12.12
N GLU A 113 0.04 18.31 -13.02
CA GLU A 113 -0.03 17.45 -14.20
C GLU A 113 -0.08 15.96 -13.87
N THR A 114 0.38 15.56 -12.68
CA THR A 114 0.42 14.16 -12.23
C THR A 114 -0.96 13.70 -11.73
N GLN A 115 -1.79 13.27 -12.67
CA GLN A 115 -3.13 12.76 -12.36
C GLN A 115 -3.11 11.25 -12.06
N LYS A 116 -4.04 10.82 -11.19
CA LYS A 116 -4.30 9.40 -10.87
C LYS A 116 -3.09 8.65 -10.27
N LEU A 117 -2.21 9.35 -9.55
CA LEU A 117 -1.07 8.75 -8.85
C LEU A 117 -1.46 7.53 -8.01
N GLY A 118 -2.57 7.57 -7.25
CA GLY A 118 -3.05 6.39 -6.50
C GLY A 118 -3.30 5.14 -7.36
N PHE A 119 -3.99 5.30 -8.48
CA PHE A 119 -4.21 4.19 -9.42
C PHE A 119 -2.92 3.71 -10.06
N TYR A 120 -2.04 4.65 -10.45
CA TYR A 120 -0.74 4.34 -11.01
C TYR A 120 0.11 3.55 -10.01
N THR A 121 0.24 4.03 -8.77
CA THR A 121 1.00 3.39 -7.70
C THR A 121 0.50 1.98 -7.43
N PHE A 122 -0.81 1.80 -7.33
CA PHE A 122 -1.39 0.47 -7.14
C PHE A 122 -1.05 -0.49 -8.30
N LYS A 123 -1.29 -0.06 -9.54
CA LYS A 123 -1.12 -0.91 -10.72
C LYS A 123 0.34 -1.22 -11.04
N LYS A 124 1.25 -0.28 -10.79
CA LYS A 124 2.65 -0.37 -11.18
C LYS A 124 3.59 -0.88 -10.09
N PHE A 125 3.23 -0.72 -8.82
CA PHE A 125 4.09 -1.15 -7.71
C PHE A 125 3.41 -2.19 -6.82
N ILE A 126 2.26 -1.86 -6.23
CA ILE A 126 1.59 -2.73 -5.25
C ILE A 126 1.23 -4.08 -5.89
N LEU A 127 0.53 -4.05 -7.02
CA LEU A 127 0.05 -5.27 -7.67
C LEU A 127 1.20 -6.19 -8.14
N PRO A 128 2.26 -5.69 -8.82
CA PRO A 128 3.42 -6.54 -9.15
C PRO A 128 4.13 -7.15 -7.94
N ILE A 129 4.27 -6.41 -6.83
CA ILE A 129 4.89 -6.93 -5.60
C ILE A 129 4.05 -8.06 -5.01
N VAL A 130 2.73 -7.86 -4.91
CA VAL A 130 1.77 -8.87 -4.43
C VAL A 130 1.81 -10.11 -5.31
N GLN A 131 1.85 -9.94 -6.64
CA GLN A 131 1.98 -11.04 -7.59
C GLN A 131 3.29 -11.81 -7.41
N ARG A 132 4.41 -11.12 -7.21
CA ARG A 132 5.69 -11.79 -6.90
C ARG A 132 5.63 -12.56 -5.59
N MET A 133 5.04 -12.00 -4.53
CA MET A 133 4.85 -12.70 -3.26
C MET A 133 4.02 -13.98 -3.45
N SER A 134 2.98 -13.94 -4.29
CA SER A 134 2.14 -15.10 -4.59
C SER A 134 2.85 -16.26 -5.32
N VAL A 135 4.06 -16.02 -5.87
CA VAL A 135 4.89 -17.09 -6.45
C VAL A 135 5.58 -17.93 -5.37
N TYR A 136 5.88 -17.34 -4.21
CA TYR A 136 6.64 -18.00 -3.14
C TYR A 136 5.77 -18.51 -2.00
N ILE A 137 4.63 -17.84 -1.75
CA ILE A 137 3.70 -18.18 -0.67
C ILE A 137 2.26 -18.20 -1.18
N GLY A 138 1.41 -19.01 -0.54
CA GLY A 138 -0.01 -19.07 -0.88
C GLY A 138 -0.70 -17.73 -0.60
N VAL A 139 -1.18 -17.05 -1.64
CA VAL A 139 -1.93 -15.80 -1.57
C VAL A 139 -3.10 -15.91 -2.54
N ASN A 140 -4.31 -15.73 -2.04
CA ASN A 140 -5.53 -15.81 -2.86
C ASN A 140 -6.18 -14.43 -3.05
N ALA A 141 -5.99 -13.52 -2.11
CA ALA A 141 -6.61 -12.19 -2.15
C ALA A 141 -5.67 -11.08 -1.70
N ILE A 142 -5.97 -9.86 -2.15
CA ILE A 142 -5.51 -8.62 -1.51
C ILE A 142 -6.74 -7.88 -0.99
N TYR A 143 -6.68 -7.38 0.24
CA TYR A 143 -7.75 -6.57 0.82
C TYR A 143 -7.22 -5.28 1.43
N ILE A 144 -8.13 -4.33 1.61
CA ILE A 144 -7.89 -3.05 2.29
C ILE A 144 -9.11 -2.71 3.13
N TYR A 145 -8.88 -2.15 4.32
CA TYR A 145 -9.92 -1.50 5.09
C TYR A 145 -10.06 -0.06 4.62
N ALA A 146 -11.21 0.28 4.05
CA ALA A 146 -11.52 1.62 3.60
C ALA A 146 -12.64 2.22 4.47
N LEU A 147 -12.55 3.52 4.74
CA LEU A 147 -13.68 4.26 5.31
C LEU A 147 -14.90 4.12 4.40
N PRO A 148 -16.13 4.08 4.95
CA PRO A 148 -17.36 3.88 4.19
C PRO A 148 -17.78 5.15 3.40
N GLU A 149 -16.82 5.79 2.73
CA GLU A 149 -17.02 6.97 1.91
C GLU A 149 -17.18 6.58 0.44
N GLU A 150 -18.29 6.97 -0.19
CA GLU A 150 -18.61 6.55 -1.57
C GLU A 150 -17.49 6.88 -2.58
N ARG A 151 -16.87 8.06 -2.46
CA ARG A 151 -15.78 8.47 -3.35
C ARG A 151 -14.58 7.53 -3.24
N LEU A 152 -14.21 7.16 -2.01
CA LEU A 152 -13.10 6.26 -1.73
C LEU A 152 -13.41 4.83 -2.19
N ILE A 153 -14.62 4.34 -1.91
CA ILE A 153 -15.08 3.02 -2.36
C ILE A 153 -15.07 2.96 -3.90
N ASN A 154 -15.59 3.97 -4.58
CA ASN A 154 -15.60 4.02 -6.03
C ASN A 154 -14.18 4.10 -6.61
N HIS A 155 -13.27 4.82 -5.96
CA HIS A 155 -11.85 4.82 -6.34
C HIS A 155 -11.25 3.41 -6.28
N TYR A 156 -11.44 2.66 -5.19
CA TYR A 156 -10.94 1.29 -5.07
C TYR A 156 -11.60 0.32 -6.06
N ARG A 157 -12.89 0.51 -6.39
CA ARG A 157 -13.55 -0.26 -7.46
C ARG A 157 -12.86 -0.10 -8.80
N THR A 158 -12.36 1.09 -9.14
CA THR A 158 -11.58 1.29 -10.39
C THR A 158 -10.27 0.49 -10.42
N MET A 159 -9.77 0.08 -9.25
CA MET A 159 -8.59 -0.77 -9.11
C MET A 159 -8.91 -2.27 -9.05
N GLY A 160 -10.20 -2.65 -9.13
CA GLY A 160 -10.65 -4.03 -9.09
C GLY A 160 -11.07 -4.54 -7.70
N PHE A 161 -11.06 -3.68 -6.67
CA PHE A 161 -11.56 -4.09 -5.35
C PHE A 161 -13.09 -4.19 -5.35
N GLY A 162 -13.58 -5.29 -4.78
CA GLY A 162 -15.00 -5.51 -4.49
C GLY A 162 -15.26 -5.51 -2.97
N PRO A 163 -16.52 -5.33 -2.53
CA PRO A 163 -16.89 -5.55 -1.14
C PRO A 163 -16.56 -6.99 -0.71
N CYS A 164 -15.93 -7.18 0.46
CA CYS A 164 -15.52 -8.51 0.95
C CYS A 164 -16.64 -9.57 0.94
N ARG A 165 -17.91 -9.15 1.08
CA ARG A 165 -19.09 -10.03 1.00
C ARG A 165 -19.18 -10.84 -0.31
N SER A 166 -18.51 -10.43 -1.39
CA SER A 166 -18.50 -11.19 -2.66
C SER A 166 -17.72 -12.50 -2.59
N LEU A 167 -16.82 -12.68 -1.61
CA LEU A 167 -16.06 -13.93 -1.41
C LEU A 167 -16.88 -14.98 -0.64
N ILE A 168 -17.98 -14.59 0.00
CA ILE A 168 -18.79 -15.42 0.91
C ILE A 168 -19.96 -16.11 0.17
N ARG A 169 -20.10 -15.86 -1.14
CA ARG A 169 -21.14 -16.48 -1.99
C ARG A 169 -20.53 -17.56 -2.89
N GLY A 170 -19.93 -18.57 -2.26
CA GLY A 170 -19.60 -19.86 -2.86
C GLY A 170 -20.68 -20.88 -2.53
#